data_AF-A0A075WW94-F1
#
_entry.id   AF-A0A075WW94-F1
#
_cell.length_a   1.000
_cell.length_b   1.000
_cell.length_c   1.000
_cell.angle_alpha   90.00
_cell.angle_beta   90.00
_cell.angle_gamma   90.00
#
_symmetry.space_group_name_H-M   'P 1'
#
loop_
_entity.id
_entity.type
_entity.pdbx_description
1 polymer ?
#
loop_
_entity_poly.entity_id
_entity_poly.type
_entity_poly.pdbx_seq_one_letter_code
_entity_poly.pdbx_strand_id
1 'polypeptide(L)'
;MKINDFLGVNVENLKNLKEAKKREEVVSSEVKPKEGEAKAKEASPAVVELSSQNLIEKAVKRASQLPEIREEKVAQIKAQIEAGTYNVSNREIARAMVGTLLNEIA
;
A
#
# COMPACT_ATOMS: atom_id res chain seq x y z
N MET A 1 -26.47 -21.95 8.33
CA MET A 1 -25.09 -22.26 7.88
C MET A 1 -24.14 -21.38 8.68
N LYS A 2 -23.11 -21.98 9.31
CA LYS A 2 -22.06 -21.27 10.07
C LYS A 2 -20.72 -21.65 9.43
N ILE A 3 -19.93 -20.66 9.04
CA ILE A 3 -18.58 -20.83 8.49
C ILE A 3 -17.64 -20.19 9.50
N ASN A 4 -16.79 -21.00 10.13
CA ASN A 4 -15.71 -20.55 11.00
C ASN A 4 -14.44 -21.28 10.57
N ASP A 5 -13.78 -20.80 9.51
CA ASP A 5 -12.47 -21.29 9.06
C ASP A 5 -11.38 -20.24 9.33
N PHE A 6 -11.02 -20.10 10.60
CA PHE A 6 -9.69 -19.63 10.98
C PHE A 6 -9.06 -20.70 11.85
N LEU A 7 -7.84 -21.13 11.49
CA LEU A 7 -6.65 -21.22 12.36
C LEU A 7 -5.62 -22.20 11.76
N GLY A 8 -4.37 -21.75 11.64
CA GLY A 8 -3.19 -22.63 11.61
C GLY A 8 -2.18 -22.38 10.50
N VAL A 9 -1.49 -21.24 10.51
CA VAL A 9 -0.25 -21.10 9.73
C VAL A 9 0.80 -22.04 10.34
N ASN A 10 1.22 -23.05 9.57
CA ASN A 10 2.13 -24.10 10.01
C ASN A 10 3.52 -23.52 10.33
N VAL A 11 3.87 -23.51 11.63
CA VAL A 11 5.12 -22.96 12.21
C VAL A 11 6.37 -23.81 11.92
N GLU A 12 6.23 -24.95 11.25
CA GLU A 12 7.35 -25.85 10.94
C GLU A 12 8.26 -25.31 9.83
N ASN A 13 7.76 -24.46 8.94
CA ASN A 13 8.53 -23.89 7.83
C ASN A 13 9.60 -22.87 8.26
N LEU A 14 9.57 -22.36 9.50
CA LEU A 14 10.51 -21.33 9.97
C LEU A 14 11.84 -21.90 10.48
N LYS A 15 11.90 -23.18 10.84
CA LYS A 15 13.14 -23.81 11.34
C LYS A 15 14.16 -24.03 10.22
N ASN A 16 13.69 -24.35 9.02
CA ASN A 16 14.54 -24.63 7.85
C ASN A 16 15.22 -23.37 7.27
N LEU A 17 14.62 -22.18 7.47
CA LEU A 17 15.18 -20.90 7.01
C LEU A 17 16.42 -20.45 7.81
N LYS A 18 16.53 -20.82 9.10
CA LYS A 18 17.68 -20.46 9.94
C LYS A 18 18.92 -21.29 9.62
N GLU A 19 18.75 -22.56 9.22
CA GLU A 19 19.87 -23.43 8.85
C GLU A 19 20.43 -23.12 7.45
N ALA A 20 19.58 -22.68 6.52
CA ALA A 20 20.02 -22.23 5.20
C ALA A 20 20.94 -20.99 5.28
N LYS A 21 20.57 -19.99 6.11
CA LYS A 21 21.41 -18.79 6.30
C LYS A 21 22.77 -19.09 6.93
N LYS A 22 22.84 -20.07 7.84
CA LYS A 22 24.10 -20.43 8.52
C LYS A 22 25.08 -21.19 7.62
N ARG A 23 24.62 -21.74 6.49
CA ARG A 23 25.50 -22.39 5.49
C ARG A 23 26.01 -21.45 4.42
N GLU A 24 25.33 -20.34 4.13
CA GLU A 24 25.84 -19.31 3.20
C GLU A 24 26.96 -18.44 3.81
N GLU A 25 26.97 -18.20 5.13
CA GLU A 25 28.00 -17.39 5.79
C GLU A 25 29.42 -18.02 5.79
N VAL A 26 29.54 -19.35 5.64
CA VAL A 26 30.84 -20.05 5.74
C VAL A 26 31.57 -20.18 4.40
N VAL A 27 30.91 -19.89 3.28
CA VAL A 27 31.47 -20.11 1.93
C VAL A 27 31.93 -18.80 1.25
N SER A 28 31.58 -17.64 1.80
CA SER A 28 31.93 -16.34 1.18
C SER A 28 33.24 -15.70 1.69
N SER A 29 34.04 -16.39 2.50
CA SER A 29 35.28 -15.84 3.11
C SER A 29 36.57 -16.08 2.32
N GLU A 30 36.53 -16.48 1.06
CA GLU A 30 37.71 -16.43 0.18
C GLU A 30 37.32 -15.93 -1.21
N VAL A 31 37.66 -14.67 -1.50
CA VAL A 31 38.36 -14.18 -2.70
C VAL A 31 38.37 -12.63 -2.67
N LYS A 32 39.57 -12.05 -2.52
CA LYS A 32 39.89 -10.68 -2.97
C LYS A 32 40.64 -10.82 -4.31
N PRO A 33 40.41 -9.95 -5.32
CA PRO A 33 41.10 -8.65 -5.33
C PRO A 33 40.37 -7.44 -5.98
N LYS A 34 40.65 -6.27 -5.37
CA LYS A 34 40.92 -4.90 -5.90
C LYS A 34 39.88 -4.04 -6.66
N GLU A 35 39.74 -2.83 -6.07
CA GLU A 35 39.56 -1.48 -6.63
C GLU A 35 38.23 -1.04 -7.27
N GLY A 36 37.65 0.02 -6.70
CA GLY A 36 36.57 0.82 -7.27
C GLY A 36 35.73 1.50 -6.18
N GLU A 37 36.07 2.75 -5.84
CA GLU A 37 35.24 3.60 -4.98
C GLU A 37 33.81 3.72 -5.50
N ALA A 38 32.83 3.37 -4.67
CA ALA A 38 31.52 3.99 -4.69
C ALA A 38 30.95 3.96 -3.26
N LYS A 39 30.81 5.15 -2.67
CA LYS A 39 30.11 5.38 -1.40
C LYS A 39 28.67 4.87 -1.48
N ALA A 40 28.44 3.60 -1.17
CA ALA A 40 27.14 3.13 -0.74
C ALA A 40 26.96 3.58 0.70
N LYS A 41 26.40 4.77 0.87
CA LYS A 41 25.92 5.26 2.17
C LYS A 41 24.83 4.28 2.59
N GLU A 42 25.15 3.38 3.51
CA GLU A 42 24.18 2.48 4.13
C GLU A 42 23.06 3.36 4.72
N ALA A 43 21.94 3.42 4.00
CA ALA A 43 20.72 4.01 4.52
C ALA A 43 20.26 3.07 5.62
N SER A 44 20.56 3.44 6.87
CA SER A 44 20.12 2.70 8.04
C SER A 44 18.59 2.60 8.03
N PRO A 45 18.02 1.44 8.39
CA PRO A 45 16.58 1.18 8.30
C PRO A 45 15.75 2.22 9.06
N ALA A 46 16.27 2.71 10.19
CA ALA A 46 15.65 3.76 10.99
C ALA A 46 15.47 5.10 10.24
N VAL A 47 16.41 5.47 9.35
CA VAL A 47 16.31 6.71 8.56
C VAL A 47 15.23 6.60 7.49
N VAL A 48 15.04 5.41 6.92
CA VAL A 48 13.98 5.14 5.94
C VAL A 48 12.60 5.18 6.61
N GLU A 49 12.47 4.59 7.81
CA GLU A 49 11.23 4.61 8.59
C GLU A 49 10.83 6.03 9.07
N LEU A 50 11.79 6.85 9.50
CA LEU A 50 11.53 8.25 9.84
C LEU A 50 11.10 9.07 8.62
N SER A 51 11.68 8.76 7.45
CA SER A 51 11.33 9.45 6.20
C SER A 51 9.91 9.10 5.75
N SER A 52 9.47 7.85 5.89
CA SER A 52 8.11 7.44 5.54
C SER A 52 7.06 8.02 6.48
N GLN A 53 7.32 8.10 7.80
CA GLN A 53 6.42 8.77 8.75
C GLN A 53 6.21 10.25 8.42
N ASN A 54 7.28 10.98 8.13
CA ASN A 54 7.19 12.40 7.74
C ASN A 54 6.39 12.62 6.45
N LEU A 55 6.44 11.68 5.50
CA LEU A 55 5.64 11.73 4.27
C LEU A 55 4.15 11.52 4.57
N ILE A 56 3.82 10.57 5.45
CA ILE A 56 2.45 10.29 5.85
C ILE A 56 1.86 11.51 6.58
N GLU A 57 2.57 12.10 7.54
CA GLU A 57 2.10 13.30 8.25
C GLU A 57 1.86 14.48 7.32
N LYS A 58 2.76 14.71 6.35
CA LYS A 58 2.59 15.76 5.33
C LYS A 58 1.40 15.46 4.42
N ALA A 59 1.16 14.21 4.07
CA ALA A 59 0.01 13.80 3.26
C ALA A 59 -1.30 14.01 4.01
N VAL A 60 -1.38 13.63 5.29
CA VAL A 60 -2.56 13.87 6.14
C VAL A 60 -2.84 15.37 6.26
N LYS A 61 -1.84 16.18 6.59
CA LYS A 61 -1.99 17.64 6.70
C LYS A 61 -2.50 18.28 5.41
N ARG A 62 -1.97 17.86 4.25
CA ARG A 62 -2.44 18.34 2.94
C ARG A 62 -3.84 17.85 2.62
N ALA A 63 -4.18 16.60 2.98
CA ALA A 63 -5.51 16.06 2.77
C ALA A 63 -6.57 16.83 3.57
N SER A 64 -6.25 17.23 4.81
CA SER A 64 -7.14 18.05 5.64
C SER A 64 -7.31 19.48 5.14
N GLN A 65 -6.38 19.99 4.33
CA GLN A 65 -6.45 21.32 3.71
C GLN A 65 -7.21 21.33 2.38
N LEU A 66 -7.58 20.14 1.86
CA LEU A 66 -8.39 20.07 0.65
C LEU A 66 -9.79 20.63 0.94
N PRO A 67 -10.40 21.32 -0.04
CA PRO A 67 -11.75 21.78 0.11
C PRO A 67 -12.69 20.58 0.26
N GLU A 68 -13.70 20.74 1.12
CA GLU A 68 -14.72 19.72 1.37
C GLU A 68 -15.48 19.37 0.07
N ILE A 69 -15.72 20.37 -0.78
CA ILE A 69 -16.36 20.22 -2.08
C ILE A 69 -15.36 20.57 -3.18
N ARG A 70 -15.19 19.65 -4.14
CA ARG A 70 -14.39 19.89 -5.35
C ARG A 70 -15.29 20.48 -6.45
N GLU A 71 -15.53 21.78 -6.38
CA GLU A 71 -16.47 22.49 -7.26
C GLU A 71 -16.22 22.24 -8.75
N GLU A 72 -14.95 22.20 -9.18
CA GLU A 72 -14.56 21.89 -10.56
C GLU A 72 -15.11 20.53 -11.03
N LYS A 73 -14.97 19.48 -10.21
CA LYS A 73 -15.52 18.16 -10.55
C LYS A 73 -17.04 18.17 -10.60
N VAL A 74 -17.68 18.92 -9.72
CA VAL A 74 -19.14 19.04 -9.72
C VAL A 74 -19.62 19.72 -11.00
N ALA A 75 -18.96 20.81 -11.41
CA ALA A 75 -19.26 21.50 -12.66
C ALA A 75 -19.06 20.59 -13.89
N GLN A 76 -17.96 19.83 -13.91
CA GLN A 76 -17.69 18.88 -15.00
C GLN A 76 -18.78 17.80 -15.11
N ILE A 77 -19.19 17.20 -13.99
CA ILE A 77 -20.24 16.17 -13.99
C ILE A 77 -21.58 16.77 -14.41
N LYS A 78 -21.93 17.97 -13.92
CA LYS A 78 -23.16 18.68 -14.34
C LYS A 78 -23.17 18.91 -15.85
N ALA A 79 -22.07 19.40 -16.41
CA ALA A 79 -21.95 19.59 -17.85
C ALA A 79 -22.12 18.28 -18.64
N GLN A 80 -21.56 17.16 -18.16
CA GLN A 80 -21.74 15.85 -18.80
C GLN A 80 -23.20 15.35 -18.75
N ILE A 81 -23.92 15.66 -17.68
CA ILE A 81 -25.35 15.35 -17.53
C ILE A 81 -26.17 16.20 -18.49
N GLU A 82 -25.94 17.51 -18.53
CA GLU A 82 -26.61 18.43 -19.47
C GLU A 82 -26.37 18.07 -20.93
N ALA A 83 -25.14 17.66 -21.26
CA ALA A 83 -24.78 17.19 -22.60
C ALA A 83 -25.34 15.79 -22.94
N GLY A 84 -25.97 15.09 -21.99
CA GLY A 84 -26.47 13.73 -22.17
C GLY A 84 -25.37 12.66 -22.34
N THR A 85 -24.11 13.02 -22.09
CA THR A 85 -22.95 12.11 -22.23
C THR A 85 -22.65 11.33 -20.96
N TYR A 86 -23.31 11.67 -19.85
CA TYR A 86 -23.15 10.97 -18.57
C TYR A 86 -23.87 9.62 -18.60
N ASN A 87 -23.14 8.56 -18.93
CA ASN A 87 -23.65 7.20 -19.01
C ASN A 87 -23.09 6.37 -17.85
N VAL A 88 -23.98 5.86 -17.00
CA VAL A 88 -23.63 5.00 -15.87
C VAL A 88 -24.11 3.58 -16.14
N SER A 89 -23.23 2.61 -15.95
CA SER A 89 -23.57 1.19 -16.11
C SER A 89 -24.33 0.64 -14.90
N ASN A 90 -25.18 -0.36 -15.13
CA ASN A 90 -25.91 -1.06 -14.05
C ASN A 90 -24.97 -1.62 -12.96
N ARG A 91 -23.75 -2.00 -13.35
CA ARG A 91 -22.72 -2.49 -12.41
C ARG A 91 -22.24 -1.39 -11.47
N GLU A 92 -22.02 -0.18 -11.99
CA GLU A 92 -21.61 0.97 -11.18
C GLU A 92 -22.70 1.39 -10.21
N ILE A 93 -23.96 1.34 -10.64
CA ILE A 93 -25.12 1.59 -9.78
C ILE A 93 -25.16 0.56 -8.63
N ALA A 94 -25.09 -0.74 -8.95
CA ALA A 94 -25.10 -1.79 -7.93
C ALA A 94 -23.92 -1.65 -6.94
N ARG A 95 -22.73 -1.31 -7.45
CA ARG A 95 -21.55 -1.07 -6.60
C ARG A 95 -21.75 0.11 -5.67
N ALA A 96 -22.34 1.21 -6.16
CA ALA A 96 -22.64 2.38 -5.34
C ALA A 96 -23.64 2.03 -4.23
N MET A 97 -24.73 1.34 -4.56
CA MET A 97 -25.76 0.92 -3.59
C MET A 97 -25.20 0.02 -2.47
N VAL A 98 -24.38 -0.98 -2.83
CA VAL A 98 -23.76 -1.85 -1.84
C VAL A 98 -22.72 -1.06 -1.02
N GLY A 99 -21.93 -0.19 -1.66
CA GLY A 99 -20.95 0.64 -0.98
C GLY A 99 -21.58 1.60 0.04
N THR A 100 -22.70 2.24 -0.29
CA THR A 100 -23.42 3.12 0.64
C THR A 100 -23.97 2.34 1.83
N LEU A 101 -24.60 1.19 1.59
CA LEU A 101 -25.13 0.34 2.67
C LEU A 101 -24.03 -0.11 3.64
N LEU A 102 -22.86 -0.50 3.11
CA LEU A 102 -21.73 -0.91 3.94
C LEU A 102 -21.16 0.24 4.77
N ASN A 103 -21.12 1.46 4.21
CA ASN A 103 -20.68 2.64 4.93
C ASN A 103 -21.66 3.07 6.04
N GLU A 104 -22.95 2.78 5.91
CA GLU A 104 -23.97 3.13 6.91
C GLU A 104 -23.99 2.16 8.10
N ILE A 105 -23.52 0.93 7.93
CA ILE A 105 -23.52 -0.12 8.96
C ILE A 105 -22.20 -0.15 9.76
N ALA A 106 -21.13 0.45 9.23
CA ALA A 106 -19.80 0.52 9.86
C ALA A 106 -19.62 1.77 10.73
#